data_AF-A0A162JG78-F1
#
_entry.id   AF-A0A162JG78-F1
#
_cell.length_a   1.000
_cell.length_b   1.000
_cell.length_c   1.000
_cell.angle_alpha   90.00
_cell.angle_beta   90.00
_cell.angle_gamma   90.00
#
_symmetry.space_group_name_H-M   'P 1'
#
loop_
_entity.id
_entity.type
_entity.pdbx_description
1 polymer ?
#
loop_
_entity_poly.entity_id
_entity_poly.type
_entity_poly.pdbx_seq_one_letter_code
_entity_poly.pdbx_strand_id
1 'polypeptide(L)'
;MSTRNITGPQSALTDFLASHNISARQIREDAELRRQQAAAQARENGEQPTGEVEVTVAESSAAGSSGQPGRIENGGAESKRKKDEEKAIEKIKSSKAFKKRKKHADNSDDDDEIAFAMLETRHARLPGQIEHCAICQKRYTVTPYSVAGPDGGLLCAPCGRNFAKESLGAKPKKKPRKQTGGIGSRRSIQSRILDGDVGTKSLATLCVQTLAKNVDKADSLGDLPEHLIDKIARLFSKRRLLRPETLSLFVQPTTETIHIYDGANLGEKDFVSIFQVAPHLRRFKARSAIQFKDEVMDYLLTRNIALESFYLHGANLLSEEKWHEFFIAKGQSVKEVQVYYTDKHFGDDTIATMATYCPNLQRLKIANNQKVTDKGVEALGNISSLQHVGLQLQNSPSSAAITAAVSKIGHNLRTLSLKIVAAADDTVLHAIHQNCYSLTKLRITDSERMTDKGFADLFKDWRNPPLQFLDLQKCRLTQTSSSRVNEDGIGLCSEGFKALMAHSGQQIEDLNIHACRHITRQAFEEVFSETSTYPELKKLEISFCEEVTDFVLGCIFRACPNIKEVNVFGCMKVKDVRVPRGVILVGVPNARGMVTEGFD
;
A
#
# COMPACT_ATOMS: atom_id res chain seq x y z
N MET A 1 -26.93 39.13 32.70
CA MET A 1 -27.30 38.20 31.63
C MET A 1 -26.02 37.70 30.97
N SER A 2 -25.60 36.47 31.29
CA SER A 2 -24.39 35.84 30.73
C SER A 2 -24.65 35.37 29.31
N THR A 3 -23.91 35.92 28.35
CA THR A 3 -23.77 35.38 27.00
C THR A 3 -22.82 34.18 27.05
N ARG A 4 -23.36 32.97 26.84
CA ARG A 4 -22.61 31.73 26.76
C ARG A 4 -21.90 31.65 25.41
N ASN A 5 -20.58 31.77 25.40
CA ASN A 5 -19.75 31.33 24.27
C ASN A 5 -19.73 29.79 24.23
N ILE A 6 -20.34 29.22 23.19
CA ILE A 6 -20.27 27.78 22.91
C ILE A 6 -18.87 27.50 22.38
N THR A 7 -18.04 26.83 23.18
CA THR A 7 -16.76 26.26 22.75
C THR A 7 -16.98 24.79 22.42
N GLY A 8 -16.89 24.43 21.13
CA GLY A 8 -16.88 23.04 20.68
C GLY A 8 -15.54 22.36 21.02
N PRO A 9 -15.48 21.01 20.98
CA PRO A 9 -14.24 20.28 21.23
C PRO A 9 -13.19 20.65 20.19
N GLN A 10 -11.98 21.03 20.65
CA GLN A 10 -10.84 21.19 19.75
C GLN A 10 -10.53 19.84 19.08
N SER A 11 -10.34 19.85 17.76
CA SER A 11 -10.04 18.63 17.03
C SER A 11 -8.71 18.04 17.53
N ALA A 12 -8.57 16.71 17.49
CA ALA A 12 -7.31 16.03 17.87
C ALA A 12 -6.09 16.52 17.06
N LEU A 13 -6.32 17.11 15.88
CA LEU A 13 -5.30 17.74 15.06
C LEU A 13 -4.81 19.07 15.67
N THR A 14 -5.71 19.83 16.29
CA THR A 14 -5.39 21.11 16.95
C THR A 14 -4.51 20.88 18.18
N ASP A 15 -4.82 19.88 19.00
CA ASP A 15 -4.00 19.48 20.16
C ASP A 15 -2.64 18.89 19.75
N PHE A 16 -2.60 18.12 18.65
CA PHE A 16 -1.35 17.58 18.11
C PHE A 16 -0.40 18.68 17.64
N LEU A 17 -0.92 19.69 16.93
CA LEU A 17 -0.12 20.81 16.44
C LEU A 17 0.38 21.69 17.59
N ALA A 18 -0.46 21.96 18.59
CA ALA A 18 -0.09 22.72 19.78
C ALA A 18 1.00 22.01 20.62
N SER A 19 0.87 20.69 20.82
CA SER A 19 1.87 19.90 21.57
C SER A 19 3.22 19.77 20.88
N HIS A 20 3.30 20.11 19.59
CA HIS A 20 4.55 20.13 18.82
C HIS A 20 5.07 21.55 18.53
N ASN A 21 4.50 22.59 19.18
CA ASN A 21 4.81 24.01 18.94
C ASN A 21 4.62 24.43 17.46
N ILE A 22 3.67 23.81 16.76
CA ILE A 22 3.38 24.11 15.36
C ILE A 22 2.12 24.99 15.31
N SER A 23 2.30 26.28 15.01
CA SER A 23 1.19 27.22 14.87
C SER A 23 0.73 27.29 13.41
N ALA A 24 -0.52 26.90 13.15
CA ALA A 24 -1.15 27.01 11.82
C ALA A 24 -1.27 28.46 11.32
N ARG A 25 -1.24 29.44 12.23
CA ARG A 25 -1.18 30.87 11.91
C ARG A 25 0.22 31.25 11.42
N GLN A 26 1.24 30.78 12.13
CA GLN A 26 2.65 31.06 11.82
C GLN A 26 3.10 30.42 10.50
N ILE A 27 2.59 29.23 10.18
CA ILE A 27 2.80 28.59 8.86
C ILE A 27 2.22 29.44 7.72
N ARG A 28 1.07 30.09 7.96
CA ARG A 28 0.38 30.92 6.97
C ARG A 28 1.13 32.23 6.74
N GLU A 29 1.53 32.88 7.84
CA GLU A 29 2.34 34.11 7.83
C GLU A 29 3.69 33.86 7.14
N ASP A 30 4.37 32.73 7.40
CA ASP A 30 5.63 32.35 6.72
C ASP A 30 5.43 32.01 5.22
N ALA A 31 4.25 31.51 4.83
CA ALA A 31 3.95 31.25 3.42
C ALA A 31 3.65 32.54 2.64
N GLU A 32 2.98 33.50 3.27
CA GLU A 32 2.77 34.84 2.71
C GLU A 32 4.08 35.62 2.62
N LEU A 33 4.93 35.57 3.65
CA LEU A 33 6.23 36.24 3.64
C LEU A 33 7.12 35.73 2.50
N ARG A 34 7.13 34.40 2.28
CA ARG A 34 7.87 33.79 1.16
C ARG A 34 7.32 34.20 -0.21
N ARG A 35 5.99 34.33 -0.35
CA ARG A 35 5.37 34.81 -1.60
C ARG A 35 5.69 36.28 -1.87
N GLN A 36 5.67 37.12 -0.84
CA GLN A 36 6.04 38.54 -0.97
C GLN A 36 7.52 38.73 -1.30
N GLN A 37 8.41 37.92 -0.71
CA GLN A 37 9.85 37.92 -1.04
C GLN A 37 10.12 37.45 -2.46
N ALA A 38 9.43 36.40 -2.92
CA ALA A 38 9.53 35.94 -4.31
C ALA A 38 9.00 36.98 -5.31
N ALA A 39 7.90 37.67 -4.99
CA ALA A 39 7.35 38.74 -5.82
C ALA A 39 8.26 39.99 -5.86
N ALA A 40 8.95 40.30 -4.77
CA ALA A 40 9.94 41.37 -4.71
C ALA A 40 11.20 41.04 -5.55
N GLN A 41 11.69 39.80 -5.46
CA GLN A 41 12.81 39.32 -6.28
C GLN A 41 12.47 39.24 -7.78
N ALA A 42 11.24 38.86 -8.14
CA ALA A 42 10.79 38.87 -9.53
C ALA A 42 10.71 40.30 -10.11
N ARG A 43 10.37 41.29 -9.29
CA ARG A 43 10.36 42.71 -9.67
C ARG A 43 11.76 43.30 -9.83
N GLU A 44 12.72 42.89 -9.01
CA GLU A 44 14.12 43.30 -9.14
C GLU A 44 14.83 42.67 -10.36
N ASN A 45 14.37 41.49 -10.80
CA ASN A 45 14.93 40.78 -11.96
C ASN A 45 14.22 41.06 -13.30
N GLY A 46 13.20 41.94 -13.33
CA GLY A 46 12.57 42.39 -14.58
C GLY A 46 11.71 41.36 -15.31
N GLU A 47 11.23 40.31 -14.63
CA GLU A 47 10.37 39.29 -15.23
C GLU A 47 8.88 39.66 -15.04
N GLN A 48 8.12 39.74 -16.16
CA GLN A 48 6.67 39.95 -16.12
C GLN A 48 5.93 38.66 -15.73
N PRO A 49 4.92 38.71 -14.83
CA PRO A 49 4.17 37.53 -14.44
C PRO A 49 3.05 37.20 -15.44
N THR A 50 2.99 35.96 -15.89
CA THR A 50 1.82 35.38 -16.58
C THR A 50 0.80 34.87 -15.55
N GLY A 51 -0.49 35.04 -15.87
CA GLY A 51 -1.62 35.07 -14.94
C GLY A 51 -1.81 33.90 -13.98
N GLU A 52 -2.23 34.23 -12.75
CA GLU A 52 -2.92 33.33 -11.82
C GLU A 52 -4.42 33.64 -11.80
N VAL A 53 -5.20 32.56 -11.67
CA VAL A 53 -6.67 32.52 -11.55
C VAL A 53 -7.08 32.87 -10.12
N GLU A 54 -7.98 33.83 -9.97
CA GLU A 54 -8.58 34.24 -8.70
C GLU A 54 -9.43 33.13 -8.06
N VAL A 55 -9.23 32.90 -6.76
CA VAL A 55 -10.27 32.36 -5.88
C VAL A 55 -10.46 33.34 -4.73
N THR A 56 -11.63 33.98 -4.71
CA THR A 56 -12.06 34.96 -3.72
C THR A 56 -12.47 34.27 -2.42
N VAL A 57 -11.94 34.73 -1.28
CA VAL A 57 -12.55 34.52 0.04
C VAL A 57 -12.47 35.85 0.80
N ALA A 58 -13.63 36.33 1.22
CA ALA A 58 -13.83 37.62 1.88
C ALA A 58 -13.17 37.71 3.26
N GLU A 59 -12.51 38.84 3.53
CA GLU A 59 -12.12 39.28 4.87
C GLU A 59 -13.16 40.21 5.49
N SER A 60 -13.38 40.05 6.80
CA SER A 60 -13.91 41.09 7.67
C SER A 60 -12.79 41.67 8.53
N SER A 61 -12.77 42.99 8.59
CA SER A 61 -11.71 43.87 9.06
C SER A 61 -11.70 44.11 10.57
N ALA A 62 -10.52 44.32 11.15
CA ALA A 62 -10.28 45.26 12.25
C ALA A 62 -8.78 45.55 12.43
N ALA A 63 -8.47 46.84 12.47
CA ALA A 63 -7.14 47.43 12.52
C ALA A 63 -6.45 47.36 13.90
N GLY A 64 -5.13 47.49 13.91
CA GLY A 64 -4.33 47.74 15.12
C GLY A 64 -2.84 47.92 14.82
N SER A 65 -2.34 49.13 15.06
CA SER A 65 -1.03 49.70 14.74
C SER A 65 0.17 49.21 15.57
N SER A 66 1.35 49.16 14.96
CA SER A 66 2.68 49.43 15.59
C SER A 66 3.72 49.57 14.45
N GLY A 67 4.50 50.64 14.29
CA GLY A 67 5.43 51.22 15.26
C GLY A 67 6.84 50.63 15.05
N GLN A 68 7.63 51.22 14.15
CA GLN A 68 9.11 51.08 14.08
C GLN A 68 9.75 51.76 15.33
N PRO A 69 11.08 51.62 15.67
CA PRO A 69 12.24 51.23 14.85
C PRO A 69 13.37 50.38 15.55
N GLY A 70 14.35 49.93 14.75
CA GLY A 70 15.77 50.30 14.94
C GLY A 70 16.73 49.57 15.92
N ARG A 71 17.72 48.90 15.30
CA ARG A 71 19.19 48.90 15.56
C ARG A 71 19.82 48.20 16.80
N ILE A 72 20.96 47.58 16.51
CA ILE A 72 21.80 46.60 17.23
C ILE A 72 22.61 47.22 18.38
N GLU A 73 22.74 46.52 19.52
CA GLU A 73 23.88 46.70 20.46
C GLU A 73 24.25 45.43 21.27
N ASN A 74 25.53 45.35 21.64
CA ASN A 74 26.33 44.17 21.98
C ASN A 74 26.29 43.77 23.48
N GLY A 75 25.10 43.80 24.11
CA GLY A 75 24.91 43.51 25.56
C GLY A 75 24.33 42.12 25.89
N GLY A 76 23.97 41.32 24.87
CA GLY A 76 23.22 40.07 25.07
C GLY A 76 24.03 38.87 25.61
N ALA A 77 25.36 38.88 25.45
CA ALA A 77 26.19 37.71 25.75
C ALA A 77 26.38 37.46 27.26
N GLU A 78 26.58 38.51 28.06
CA GLU A 78 26.72 38.38 29.52
C GLU A 78 25.38 38.05 30.20
N SER A 79 24.28 38.67 29.75
CA SER A 79 22.94 38.37 30.28
C SER A 79 22.52 36.92 30.00
N LYS A 80 22.88 36.39 28.82
CA LYS A 80 22.62 34.99 28.47
C LYS A 80 23.46 34.03 29.32
N ARG A 81 24.73 34.35 29.58
CA ARG A 81 25.64 33.53 30.37
C ARG A 81 25.18 33.40 31.83
N LYS A 82 24.72 34.50 32.44
CA LYS A 82 24.13 34.48 33.80
C LYS A 82 22.86 33.61 33.88
N LYS A 83 21.98 33.73 32.89
CA LYS A 83 20.75 32.92 32.81
C LYS A 83 21.01 31.43 32.62
N ASP A 84 22.06 31.07 31.87
CA ASP A 84 22.43 29.67 31.65
C ASP A 84 23.07 29.05 32.90
N GLU A 85 23.80 29.86 33.69
CA GLU A 85 24.38 29.45 34.97
C GLU A 85 23.31 29.22 36.04
N GLU A 86 22.32 30.11 36.17
CA GLU A 86 21.16 29.94 37.06
C GLU A 86 20.35 28.68 36.73
N LYS A 87 20.10 28.42 35.44
CA LYS A 87 19.42 27.19 35.00
C LYS A 87 20.22 25.91 35.31
N ALA A 88 21.55 25.98 35.25
CA ALA A 88 22.40 24.85 35.59
C ALA A 88 22.35 24.54 37.10
N ILE A 89 22.32 25.58 37.93
CA ILE A 89 22.20 25.47 39.39
C ILE A 89 20.84 24.86 39.78
N GLU A 90 19.73 25.32 39.21
CA GLU A 90 18.40 24.72 39.47
C GLU A 90 18.34 23.24 39.06
N LYS A 91 18.99 22.88 37.95
CA LYS A 91 19.07 21.50 37.49
C LYS A 91 19.94 20.63 38.41
N ILE A 92 20.96 21.19 39.05
CA ILE A 92 21.75 20.49 40.07
C ILE A 92 20.93 20.31 41.34
N LYS A 93 20.24 21.35 41.82
CA LYS A 93 19.36 21.30 43.00
C LYS A 93 18.26 20.23 42.87
N SER A 94 17.73 20.04 41.67
CA SER A 94 16.70 19.01 41.40
C SER A 94 17.26 17.57 41.28
N SER A 95 18.58 17.38 41.22
CA SER A 95 19.21 16.07 41.04
C SER A 95 19.20 15.21 42.31
N LYS A 96 19.16 13.87 42.13
CA LYS A 96 19.26 12.92 43.25
C LYS A 96 20.60 13.00 44.00
N ALA A 97 21.67 13.44 43.32
CA ALA A 97 23.00 13.59 43.91
C ALA A 97 23.06 14.78 44.88
N PHE A 98 22.46 15.92 44.51
CA PHE A 98 22.32 17.08 45.40
C PHE A 98 21.48 16.74 46.63
N LYS A 99 20.32 16.10 46.44
CA LYS A 99 19.45 15.66 47.54
C LYS A 99 20.14 14.69 48.51
N LYS A 100 21.11 13.90 48.04
CA LYS A 100 21.90 13.00 48.90
C LYS A 100 22.97 13.75 49.70
N ARG A 101 23.65 14.74 49.10
CA ARG A 101 24.65 15.60 49.79
C ARG A 101 24.00 16.52 50.82
N LYS A 102 22.87 17.14 50.47
CA LYS A 102 22.08 17.95 51.42
C LYS A 102 21.65 17.16 52.66
N LYS A 103 21.41 15.85 52.53
CA LYS A 103 21.03 14.98 53.66
C LYS A 103 22.18 14.66 54.62
N HIS A 104 23.41 15.06 54.30
CA HIS A 104 24.62 14.85 55.10
C HIS A 104 25.33 16.17 55.46
N ALA A 105 24.78 17.32 55.05
CA ALA A 105 25.28 18.65 55.43
C ALA A 105 24.54 19.14 56.68
N ASP A 106 25.23 19.90 57.54
CA ASP A 106 24.65 20.43 58.78
C ASP A 106 23.71 21.62 58.48
N ASN A 107 22.77 21.92 59.39
CA ASN A 107 21.65 22.84 59.15
C ASN A 107 22.01 24.34 58.95
N SER A 108 23.29 24.68 58.75
CA SER A 108 23.77 26.06 58.53
C SER A 108 24.28 26.35 57.12
N ASP A 109 24.34 25.38 56.22
CA ASP A 109 24.88 25.59 54.86
C ASP A 109 23.78 26.00 53.87
N ASP A 110 24.02 27.09 53.11
CA ASP A 110 23.05 27.64 52.16
C ASP A 110 22.95 26.75 50.88
N ASP A 111 21.73 26.51 50.39
CA ASP A 111 21.47 25.56 49.30
C ASP A 111 22.17 25.98 47.99
N ASP A 112 22.44 27.28 47.83
CA ASP A 112 23.16 27.83 46.69
C ASP A 112 24.67 27.57 46.76
N GLU A 113 25.29 27.59 47.94
CA GLU A 113 26.73 27.27 48.08
C GLU A 113 27.02 25.80 47.78
N ILE A 114 26.18 24.87 48.25
CA ILE A 114 26.33 23.44 47.94
C ILE A 114 26.17 23.20 46.43
N ALA A 115 25.23 23.91 45.79
CA ALA A 115 25.01 23.81 44.36
C ALA A 115 26.16 24.44 43.55
N PHE A 116 26.72 25.56 44.02
CA PHE A 116 27.87 26.23 43.41
C PHE A 116 29.14 25.39 43.53
N ALA A 117 29.42 24.80 44.69
CA ALA A 117 30.55 23.89 44.89
C ALA A 117 30.42 22.63 44.00
N MET A 118 29.19 22.11 43.81
CA MET A 118 28.93 21.04 42.85
C MET A 118 29.09 21.46 41.38
N LEU A 119 28.84 22.74 41.07
CA LEU A 119 29.09 23.34 39.76
C LEU A 119 30.61 23.48 39.54
N GLU A 120 31.36 24.05 40.49
CA GLU A 120 32.83 24.21 40.47
C GLU A 120 33.57 22.88 40.37
N THR A 121 33.11 21.83 41.06
CA THR A 121 33.72 20.48 40.89
C THR A 121 33.41 19.89 39.50
N ARG A 122 32.35 20.37 38.83
CA ARG A 122 31.99 20.04 37.44
C ARG A 122 32.59 21.00 36.40
N HIS A 123 33.36 22.01 36.80
CA HIS A 123 34.11 22.89 35.90
C HIS A 123 35.33 22.18 35.27
N ALA A 124 35.08 21.03 34.66
CA ALA A 124 35.86 20.53 33.56
C ALA A 124 34.90 20.21 32.39
N ARG A 125 34.89 21.14 31.42
CA ARG A 125 34.67 20.93 29.99
C ARG A 125 33.20 20.91 29.54
N LEU A 126 32.72 22.09 29.12
CA LEU A 126 31.40 22.34 28.57
C LEU A 126 31.25 21.75 27.14
N PRO A 127 30.08 21.16 26.80
CA PRO A 127 29.79 20.75 25.43
C PRO A 127 29.91 21.90 24.44
N GLY A 128 30.59 21.68 23.31
CA GLY A 128 30.88 22.67 22.27
C GLY A 128 32.35 23.10 22.18
N GLN A 129 33.18 22.76 23.17
CA GLN A 129 34.63 22.99 23.13
C GLN A 129 35.34 21.97 22.22
N ILE A 130 36.46 22.37 21.63
CA ILE A 130 37.29 21.50 20.79
C ILE A 130 38.41 20.91 21.67
N GLU A 131 38.53 19.59 21.74
CA GLU A 131 39.61 18.87 22.44
C GLU A 131 40.29 17.83 21.53
N HIS A 132 41.44 17.32 21.96
CA HIS A 132 42.10 16.17 21.35
C HIS A 132 41.67 14.88 22.05
N CYS A 133 41.32 13.86 21.25
CA CYS A 133 40.94 12.54 21.77
C CYS A 133 42.13 11.90 22.50
N ALA A 134 41.94 11.45 23.75
CA ALA A 134 43.03 10.85 24.53
C ALA A 134 43.66 9.59 23.88
N ILE A 135 42.92 8.87 23.03
CA ILE A 135 43.41 7.67 22.35
C ILE A 135 44.06 7.99 21.00
N CYS A 136 43.33 8.68 20.11
CA CYS A 136 43.81 8.89 18.73
C CYS A 136 44.37 10.30 18.47
N GLN A 137 44.39 11.15 19.49
CA GLN A 137 44.85 12.55 19.47
C GLN A 137 44.19 13.44 18.42
N LYS A 138 43.15 12.96 17.72
CA LYS A 138 42.39 13.75 16.76
C LYS A 138 41.56 14.81 17.46
N ARG A 139 41.58 15.99 16.87
CA ARG A 139 40.81 17.16 17.31
C ARG A 139 39.34 16.95 17.01
N TYR A 140 38.47 17.10 18.01
CA TYR A 140 37.04 16.89 17.89
C TYR A 140 36.25 17.80 18.84
N THR A 141 35.00 18.08 18.50
CA THR A 141 34.11 18.85 19.37
C THR A 141 33.54 17.96 20.47
N VAL A 142 33.76 18.34 21.72
CA VAL A 142 33.21 17.67 22.89
C VAL A 142 31.70 17.84 22.88
N THR A 143 30.99 16.74 22.72
CA THR A 143 29.53 16.67 22.86
C THR A 143 29.17 16.13 24.25
N PRO A 144 27.90 16.27 24.70
CA PRO A 144 27.44 15.69 25.97
C PRO A 144 27.57 14.15 26.05
N TYR A 145 27.85 13.50 24.92
CA TYR A 145 28.02 12.05 24.81
C TYR A 145 29.49 11.62 24.75
N SER A 146 30.44 12.55 24.87
CA SER A 146 31.87 12.24 24.90
C SER A 146 32.21 11.58 26.23
N VAL A 147 32.91 10.45 26.19
CA VAL A 147 33.24 9.64 27.37
C VAL A 147 34.70 9.82 27.75
N ALA A 148 35.01 9.74 29.04
CA ALA A 148 36.39 9.75 29.51
C ALA A 148 37.06 8.38 29.26
N GLY A 149 38.31 8.41 28.80
CA GLY A 149 39.17 7.25 28.65
C GLY A 149 39.83 6.84 29.97
N PRO A 150 40.64 5.76 29.95
CA PRO A 150 41.20 5.15 31.15
C PRO A 150 42.11 6.10 31.96
N ASP A 151 42.81 7.03 31.30
CA ASP A 151 43.69 8.01 31.94
C ASP A 151 42.99 9.37 32.22
N GLY A 152 41.66 9.41 32.17
CA GLY A 152 40.85 10.59 32.49
C GLY A 152 40.66 11.63 31.37
N GLY A 153 41.33 11.47 30.21
CA GLY A 153 41.13 12.34 29.03
C GLY A 153 39.89 11.97 28.19
N LEU A 154 39.27 12.92 27.49
CA LEU A 154 38.03 12.67 26.74
C LEU A 154 38.27 11.97 25.39
N LEU A 155 37.32 11.11 24.99
CA LEU A 155 37.37 10.32 23.76
C LEU A 155 36.38 10.82 22.70
N CYS A 156 36.82 10.83 21.44
CA CYS A 156 35.94 11.06 20.30
C CYS A 156 34.95 9.88 20.11
N ALA A 157 33.84 10.13 19.42
CA ALA A 157 32.74 9.15 19.30
C ALA A 157 33.13 7.78 18.71
N PRO A 158 34.08 7.66 17.76
CA PRO A 158 34.61 6.35 17.33
C PRO A 158 35.41 5.64 18.43
N CYS A 159 36.36 6.33 19.06
CA CYS A 159 37.21 5.75 20.10
C CYS A 159 36.40 5.37 21.35
N GLY A 160 35.43 6.19 21.76
CA GLY A 160 34.52 5.88 22.86
C GLY A 160 33.65 4.65 22.59
N ARG A 161 33.20 4.45 21.33
CA ARG A 161 32.44 3.24 20.95
C ARG A 161 33.29 1.98 20.98
N ASN A 162 34.55 2.06 20.58
CA ASN A 162 35.47 0.93 20.63
C ASN A 162 35.90 0.62 22.07
N PHE A 163 36.23 1.64 22.86
CA PHE A 163 36.52 1.49 24.28
C PHE A 163 35.35 0.86 25.06
N ALA A 164 34.10 1.26 24.75
CA ALA A 164 32.91 0.65 25.34
C ALA A 164 32.68 -0.81 24.91
N LYS A 165 33.21 -1.24 23.75
CA LYS A 165 33.17 -2.65 23.31
C LYS A 165 34.25 -3.50 23.99
N GLU A 166 35.40 -2.90 24.32
CA GLU A 166 36.57 -3.61 24.87
C GLU A 166 36.61 -3.62 26.40
N SER A 167 36.34 -2.50 27.09
CA SER A 167 36.38 -2.43 28.57
C SER A 167 35.14 -2.99 29.26
N LEU A 168 34.01 -3.08 28.55
CA LEU A 168 32.78 -3.69 29.05
C LEU A 168 32.52 -4.96 28.26
N GLY A 169 33.27 -6.02 28.62
CA GLY A 169 33.09 -7.37 28.09
C GLY A 169 31.61 -7.68 27.88
N ALA A 170 31.28 -8.10 26.66
CA ALA A 170 29.94 -8.17 26.10
C ALA A 170 28.87 -8.71 27.06
N LYS A 171 28.26 -7.82 27.86
CA LYS A 171 26.95 -8.10 28.43
C LYS A 171 25.96 -7.94 27.29
N PRO A 172 25.23 -8.99 26.90
CA PRO A 172 24.28 -8.88 25.81
C PRO A 172 23.30 -7.77 26.19
N LYS A 173 23.11 -6.78 25.28
CA LYS A 173 22.01 -5.84 25.41
C LYS A 173 20.76 -6.69 25.68
N LYS A 174 20.19 -6.61 26.88
CA LYS A 174 18.82 -7.09 27.11
C LYS A 174 18.02 -6.39 26.02
N LYS A 175 17.55 -7.15 25.01
CA LYS A 175 16.58 -6.64 24.05
C LYS A 175 15.52 -5.92 24.89
N PRO A 176 15.12 -4.68 24.55
CA PRO A 176 14.01 -4.06 25.25
C PRO A 176 12.91 -5.12 25.25
N ARG A 177 12.45 -5.50 26.45
CA ARG A 177 11.33 -6.43 26.60
C ARG A 177 10.28 -5.89 25.62
N LYS A 178 9.97 -6.63 24.56
CA LYS A 178 8.86 -6.26 23.69
C LYS A 178 7.71 -6.05 24.67
N GLN A 179 7.18 -4.82 24.74
CA GLN A 179 5.92 -4.59 25.41
C GLN A 179 4.91 -5.49 24.72
N THR A 180 4.67 -6.66 25.29
CA THR A 180 3.53 -7.51 25.01
C THR A 180 2.32 -6.69 25.44
N GLY A 181 1.73 -5.96 24.49
CA GLY A 181 0.59 -5.08 24.73
C GLY A 181 0.57 -3.77 23.94
N GLY A 182 1.65 -3.40 23.23
CA GLY A 182 1.67 -2.15 22.45
C GLY A 182 0.89 -2.21 21.12
N ILE A 183 0.48 -1.05 20.61
CA ILE A 183 -0.20 -0.84 19.31
C ILE A 183 0.49 -1.61 18.16
N GLY A 184 1.83 -1.74 18.18
CA GLY A 184 2.59 -2.51 17.20
C GLY A 184 2.36 -4.03 17.25
N SER A 185 2.13 -4.60 18.44
CA SER A 185 1.75 -6.01 18.59
C SER A 185 0.35 -6.25 18.03
N ARG A 186 -0.60 -5.36 18.37
CA ARG A 186 -1.96 -5.38 17.81
C ARG A 186 -1.94 -5.23 16.29
N ARG A 187 -1.17 -4.31 15.71
CA ARG A 187 -1.03 -4.14 14.26
C ARG A 187 -0.40 -5.36 13.58
N SER A 188 0.58 -6.02 14.21
CA SER A 188 1.19 -7.25 13.68
C SER A 188 0.28 -8.48 13.78
N ILE A 189 -0.59 -8.52 14.80
CA ILE A 189 -1.62 -9.55 14.96
C ILE A 189 -2.71 -9.30 13.93
N GLN A 190 -3.21 -8.06 13.82
CA GLN A 190 -4.22 -7.69 12.84
C GLN A 190 -3.76 -7.88 11.40
N SER A 191 -2.49 -7.58 11.08
CA SER A 191 -1.90 -7.86 9.77
C SER A 191 -1.82 -9.37 9.50
N ARG A 192 -1.49 -10.19 10.50
CA ARG A 192 -1.50 -11.66 10.35
C ARG A 192 -2.90 -12.22 10.19
N ILE A 193 -3.87 -11.67 10.90
CA ILE A 193 -5.28 -12.03 10.76
C ILE A 193 -5.80 -11.64 9.36
N LEU A 194 -5.49 -10.44 8.87
CA LEU A 194 -5.79 -9.99 7.50
C LEU A 194 -5.10 -10.84 6.43
N ASP A 195 -3.91 -11.38 6.73
CA ASP A 195 -3.18 -12.31 5.86
C ASP A 195 -3.70 -13.77 6.00
N GLY A 196 -4.72 -14.04 6.82
CA GLY A 196 -5.28 -15.39 7.05
C GLY A 196 -4.40 -16.31 7.91
N ASP A 197 -3.37 -15.80 8.59
CA ASP A 197 -2.46 -16.54 9.47
C ASP A 197 -3.04 -16.56 10.91
N VAL A 198 -4.16 -17.28 11.07
CA VAL A 198 -4.87 -17.50 12.35
C VAL A 198 -4.64 -18.94 12.83
N GLY A 199 -4.17 -19.12 14.08
CA GLY A 199 -3.94 -20.44 14.70
C GLY A 199 -2.47 -20.85 14.89
N THR A 200 -2.24 -22.12 15.25
CA THR A 200 -0.89 -22.71 15.38
C THR A 200 -0.27 -22.91 14.01
N LYS A 201 0.93 -22.35 13.80
CA LYS A 201 1.66 -22.50 12.53
C LYS A 201 1.94 -23.97 12.22
N SER A 202 1.71 -24.36 10.98
CA SER A 202 2.13 -25.67 10.50
C SER A 202 3.64 -25.87 10.65
N LEU A 203 4.08 -27.14 10.76
CA LEU A 203 5.50 -27.49 10.77
C LEU A 203 6.22 -26.96 9.53
N ALA A 204 5.59 -27.06 8.35
CA ALA A 204 6.12 -26.49 7.11
C ALA A 204 6.36 -24.98 7.23
N THR A 205 5.40 -24.22 7.79
CA THR A 205 5.57 -22.78 8.03
C THR A 205 6.74 -22.50 8.97
N LEU A 206 6.94 -23.32 10.01
CA LEU A 206 8.06 -23.18 10.94
C LEU A 206 9.41 -23.52 10.28
N CYS A 207 9.46 -24.57 9.46
CA CYS A 207 10.64 -24.95 8.68
C CYS A 207 11.04 -23.84 7.72
N VAL A 208 10.10 -23.30 6.93
CA VAL A 208 10.40 -22.20 6.00
C VAL A 208 10.83 -20.93 6.75
N GLN A 209 10.22 -20.64 7.90
CA GLN A 209 10.65 -19.50 8.73
C GLN A 209 12.06 -19.68 9.29
N THR A 210 12.49 -20.92 9.53
CA THR A 210 13.83 -21.28 10.00
C THR A 210 14.84 -21.20 8.87
N LEU A 211 14.51 -21.73 7.70
CA LEU A 211 15.30 -21.60 6.47
C LEU A 211 15.55 -20.11 6.14
N ALA A 212 14.50 -19.30 6.12
CA ALA A 212 14.62 -17.85 5.86
C ALA A 212 15.46 -17.11 6.92
N LYS A 213 15.63 -17.65 8.13
CA LYS A 213 16.52 -17.07 9.16
C LYS A 213 17.97 -17.54 9.02
N ASN A 214 18.20 -18.63 8.31
CA ASN A 214 19.51 -19.28 8.13
C ASN A 214 19.82 -19.42 6.65
N VAL A 215 19.39 -18.47 5.82
CA VAL A 215 19.53 -18.55 4.35
C VAL A 215 20.99 -18.71 3.93
N ASP A 216 21.90 -18.06 4.67
CA ASP A 216 23.35 -18.12 4.41
C ASP A 216 23.97 -19.51 4.71
N LYS A 217 23.19 -20.45 5.25
CA LYS A 217 23.59 -21.83 5.50
C LYS A 217 23.00 -22.83 4.52
N ALA A 218 22.18 -22.37 3.58
CA ALA A 218 21.58 -23.22 2.57
C ALA A 218 22.37 -23.05 1.26
N ASP A 219 23.04 -24.11 0.83
CA ASP A 219 23.75 -24.12 -0.47
C ASP A 219 22.79 -24.45 -1.63
N SER A 220 21.76 -25.24 -1.34
CA SER A 220 20.67 -25.59 -2.24
C SER A 220 19.45 -26.01 -1.41
N LEU A 221 18.25 -25.89 -1.99
CA LEU A 221 17.03 -26.47 -1.39
C LEU A 221 16.87 -27.97 -1.68
N GLY A 222 17.70 -28.53 -2.56
CA GLY A 222 17.54 -29.88 -3.08
C GLY A 222 16.32 -30.00 -4.00
N ASP A 223 15.82 -31.23 -4.16
CA ASP A 223 14.62 -31.53 -4.95
C ASP A 223 13.35 -31.31 -4.10
N LEU A 224 12.95 -30.05 -3.98
CA LEU A 224 11.65 -29.72 -3.37
C LEU A 224 10.54 -29.69 -4.43
N PRO A 225 9.33 -30.16 -4.10
CA PRO A 225 8.15 -29.94 -4.93
C PRO A 225 7.94 -28.45 -5.26
N GLU A 226 7.52 -28.16 -6.50
CA GLU A 226 7.32 -26.79 -7.02
C GLU A 226 6.44 -25.93 -6.10
N HIS A 227 5.38 -26.51 -5.54
CA HIS A 227 4.47 -25.79 -4.63
C HIS A 227 5.14 -25.36 -3.30
N LEU A 228 6.16 -26.07 -2.84
CA LEU A 228 6.94 -25.69 -1.65
C LEU A 228 7.96 -24.61 -2.00
N ILE A 229 8.65 -24.72 -3.14
CA ILE A 229 9.57 -23.70 -3.65
C ILE A 229 8.82 -22.36 -3.78
N ASP A 230 7.62 -22.38 -4.34
CA ASP A 230 6.79 -21.18 -4.48
C ASP A 230 6.40 -20.55 -3.13
N LYS A 231 6.03 -21.37 -2.13
CA LYS A 231 5.78 -20.90 -0.76
C LYS A 231 7.03 -20.28 -0.12
N ILE A 232 8.19 -20.88 -0.33
CA ILE A 232 9.49 -20.36 0.15
C ILE A 232 9.80 -19.03 -0.54
N ALA A 233 9.68 -18.95 -1.86
CA ALA A 233 9.90 -17.74 -2.64
C ALA A 233 9.00 -16.59 -2.16
N ARG A 234 7.71 -16.84 -1.92
CA ARG A 234 6.79 -15.84 -1.34
C ARG A 234 7.27 -15.32 0.03
N LEU A 235 7.70 -16.22 0.91
CA LEU A 235 8.18 -15.86 2.25
C LEU A 235 9.51 -15.10 2.22
N PHE A 236 10.40 -15.46 1.29
CA PHE A 236 11.66 -14.76 1.06
C PHE A 236 11.40 -13.34 0.55
N SER A 237 10.55 -13.18 -0.46
CA SER A 237 10.19 -11.86 -0.98
C SER A 237 9.48 -11.00 0.06
N LYS A 238 8.55 -11.54 0.87
CA LYS A 238 7.90 -10.79 1.97
C LYS A 238 8.90 -10.25 2.99
N ARG A 239 10.08 -10.89 3.12
CA ARG A 239 11.17 -10.47 4.01
C ARG A 239 12.32 -9.76 3.29
N ARG A 240 12.19 -9.49 1.98
CA ARG A 240 13.25 -8.93 1.12
C ARG A 240 14.56 -9.72 1.17
N LEU A 241 14.44 -11.04 1.24
CA LEU A 241 15.58 -11.95 1.29
C LEU A 241 15.99 -12.49 -0.08
N LEU A 242 15.20 -12.23 -1.13
CA LEU A 242 15.58 -12.57 -2.50
C LEU A 242 16.62 -11.55 -2.98
N ARG A 243 17.86 -12.03 -3.08
CA ARG A 243 19.08 -11.30 -3.46
C ARG A 243 19.93 -12.18 -4.41
N PRO A 244 20.95 -11.62 -5.08
CA PRO A 244 21.84 -12.38 -5.97
C PRO A 244 22.35 -13.68 -5.35
N GLU A 245 22.80 -13.62 -4.09
CA GLU A 245 23.39 -14.77 -3.39
C GLU A 245 22.38 -15.89 -3.11
N THR A 246 21.10 -15.56 -3.07
CA THR A 246 20.01 -16.49 -2.74
C THR A 246 19.22 -16.93 -3.97
N LEU A 247 19.49 -16.34 -5.14
CA LEU A 247 18.75 -16.63 -6.37
C LEU A 247 18.97 -18.08 -6.83
N SER A 248 20.19 -18.58 -6.67
CA SER A 248 20.57 -19.96 -6.99
C SER A 248 19.75 -21.01 -6.23
N LEU A 249 19.13 -20.66 -5.10
CA LEU A 249 18.22 -21.55 -4.37
C LEU A 249 16.92 -21.84 -5.12
N PHE A 250 16.54 -20.97 -6.05
CA PHE A 250 15.27 -21.02 -6.78
C PHE A 250 15.43 -21.35 -8.27
N VAL A 251 16.68 -21.48 -8.75
CA VAL A 251 16.97 -21.72 -10.16
C VAL A 251 17.92 -22.89 -10.29
N GLN A 252 17.44 -23.93 -10.97
CA GLN A 252 18.16 -25.15 -11.27
C GLN A 252 18.01 -25.49 -12.77
N PRO A 253 18.88 -26.34 -13.35
CA PRO A 253 18.78 -26.76 -14.75
C PRO A 253 17.42 -27.36 -15.17
N THR A 254 16.73 -27.99 -14.22
CA THR A 254 15.39 -28.60 -14.40
C THR A 254 14.24 -27.63 -14.19
N THR A 255 14.51 -26.35 -13.90
CA THR A 255 13.46 -25.37 -13.57
C THR A 255 12.65 -24.98 -14.79
N GLU A 256 11.38 -25.38 -14.82
CA GLU A 256 10.42 -24.96 -15.85
C GLU A 256 9.64 -23.69 -15.47
N THR A 257 9.52 -23.40 -14.17
CA THR A 257 8.74 -22.27 -13.66
C THR A 257 9.52 -21.51 -12.60
N ILE A 258 9.61 -20.20 -12.76
CA ILE A 258 10.22 -19.31 -11.78
C ILE A 258 9.28 -18.16 -11.42
N HIS A 259 9.10 -17.97 -10.12
CA HIS A 259 8.30 -16.88 -9.56
C HIS A 259 9.13 -15.99 -8.63
N ILE A 260 9.52 -14.83 -9.14
CA ILE A 260 10.18 -13.75 -8.39
C ILE A 260 9.09 -12.79 -7.89
N TYR A 261 8.75 -12.89 -6.60
CA TYR A 261 7.69 -12.08 -5.99
C TYR A 261 8.13 -10.67 -5.56
N ASP A 262 9.43 -10.45 -5.42
CA ASP A 262 10.06 -9.14 -5.20
C ASP A 262 11.52 -9.20 -5.68
N GLY A 263 11.76 -8.69 -6.89
CA GLY A 263 13.06 -8.64 -7.56
C GLY A 263 13.80 -7.32 -7.39
N ALA A 264 13.38 -6.45 -6.45
CA ALA A 264 13.95 -5.11 -6.29
C ALA A 264 15.46 -5.11 -5.96
N ASN A 265 15.99 -6.20 -5.40
CA ASN A 265 17.40 -6.37 -5.07
C ASN A 265 18.18 -7.16 -6.14
N LEU A 266 17.55 -7.59 -7.24
CA LEU A 266 18.22 -8.31 -8.32
C LEU A 266 18.72 -7.30 -9.37
N GLY A 267 19.94 -7.50 -9.82
CA GLY A 267 20.55 -6.80 -10.93
C GLY A 267 20.29 -7.47 -12.28
N GLU A 268 20.74 -6.81 -13.34
CA GLU A 268 20.65 -7.28 -14.72
C GLU A 268 21.32 -8.66 -14.92
N LYS A 269 22.54 -8.82 -14.39
CA LYS A 269 23.29 -10.08 -14.46
C LYS A 269 22.58 -11.23 -13.76
N ASP A 270 21.82 -10.93 -12.71
CA ASP A 270 21.07 -11.94 -11.98
C ASP A 270 19.91 -12.45 -12.83
N PHE A 271 19.19 -11.56 -13.53
CA PHE A 271 18.16 -11.99 -14.48
C PHE A 271 18.74 -12.79 -15.64
N VAL A 272 19.89 -12.37 -16.18
CA VAL A 272 20.61 -13.13 -17.22
C VAL A 272 21.00 -14.53 -16.71
N SER A 273 21.46 -14.64 -15.46
CA SER A 273 21.83 -15.92 -14.87
C SER A 273 20.66 -16.91 -14.78
N ILE A 274 19.42 -16.42 -14.65
CA ILE A 274 18.22 -17.28 -14.65
C ILE A 274 18.12 -18.02 -15.98
N PHE A 275 18.24 -17.29 -17.09
CA PHE A 275 18.15 -17.85 -18.43
C PHE A 275 19.40 -18.65 -18.83
N GLN A 276 20.53 -18.45 -18.15
CA GLN A 276 21.72 -19.29 -18.26
C GLN A 276 21.52 -20.66 -17.62
N VAL A 277 20.98 -20.66 -16.41
CA VAL A 277 20.86 -21.88 -15.59
C VAL A 277 19.64 -22.71 -15.99
N ALA A 278 18.52 -22.08 -16.38
CA ALA A 278 17.27 -22.76 -16.68
C ALA A 278 16.92 -22.71 -18.19
N PRO A 279 17.51 -23.58 -19.03
CA PRO A 279 17.25 -23.59 -20.48
C PRO A 279 15.86 -24.12 -20.86
N HIS A 280 15.20 -24.87 -19.97
CA HIS A 280 13.86 -25.43 -20.17
C HIS A 280 12.76 -24.56 -19.57
N LEU A 281 13.05 -23.30 -19.26
CA LEU A 281 12.09 -22.40 -18.64
C LEU A 281 10.88 -22.16 -19.56
N ARG A 282 9.67 -22.36 -19.04
CA ARG A 282 8.40 -22.15 -19.75
C ARG A 282 7.59 -21.02 -19.13
N ARG A 283 7.71 -20.80 -17.82
CA ARG A 283 6.94 -19.77 -17.09
C ARG A 283 7.87 -18.87 -16.31
N PHE A 284 7.96 -17.61 -16.76
CA PHE A 284 8.76 -16.58 -16.10
C PHE A 284 7.87 -15.50 -15.50
N LYS A 285 8.02 -15.27 -14.19
CA LYS A 285 7.34 -14.19 -13.49
C LYS A 285 8.32 -13.42 -12.64
N ALA A 286 8.41 -12.11 -12.88
CA ALA A 286 9.15 -11.21 -12.01
C ALA A 286 8.34 -9.97 -11.62
N ARG A 287 8.28 -9.72 -10.32
CA ARG A 287 7.74 -8.50 -9.72
C ARG A 287 8.85 -7.59 -9.25
N SER A 288 8.60 -6.28 -9.26
CA SER A 288 9.62 -5.27 -8.95
C SER A 288 10.89 -5.45 -9.78
N ALA A 289 10.74 -5.85 -11.04
CA ALA A 289 11.82 -6.24 -11.94
C ALA A 289 12.49 -5.02 -12.60
N ILE A 290 12.90 -4.04 -11.79
CA ILE A 290 13.39 -2.73 -12.25
C ILE A 290 14.64 -2.88 -13.13
N GLN A 291 15.50 -3.85 -12.80
CA GLN A 291 16.72 -4.15 -13.54
C GLN A 291 16.52 -5.16 -14.69
N PHE A 292 15.28 -5.51 -15.03
CA PHE A 292 14.98 -6.21 -16.27
C PHE A 292 14.94 -5.18 -17.41
N LYS A 293 16.09 -4.99 -18.06
CA LYS A 293 16.32 -4.00 -19.12
C LYS A 293 16.47 -4.68 -20.48
N ASP A 294 16.76 -3.88 -21.51
CA ASP A 294 16.99 -4.34 -22.88
C ASP A 294 18.07 -5.42 -22.96
N GLU A 295 19.17 -5.30 -22.23
CA GLU A 295 20.27 -6.27 -22.24
C GLU A 295 19.84 -7.66 -21.75
N VAL A 296 18.90 -7.70 -20.80
CA VAL A 296 18.31 -8.95 -20.31
C VAL A 296 17.42 -9.58 -21.38
N MET A 297 16.63 -8.76 -22.08
CA MET A 297 15.79 -9.24 -23.19
C MET A 297 16.64 -9.71 -24.37
N ASP A 298 17.68 -8.97 -24.73
CA ASP A 298 18.64 -9.33 -25.77
C ASP A 298 19.26 -10.69 -25.45
N TYR A 299 19.68 -10.89 -24.21
CA TYR A 299 20.18 -12.17 -23.78
C TYR A 299 19.14 -13.28 -23.95
N LEU A 300 17.89 -13.06 -23.50
CA LEU A 300 16.80 -14.04 -23.65
C LEU A 300 16.52 -14.35 -25.13
N LEU A 301 16.58 -13.35 -26.01
CA LEU A 301 16.40 -13.48 -27.45
C LEU A 301 17.45 -14.42 -28.07
N THR A 302 18.70 -14.38 -27.59
CA THR A 302 19.77 -15.30 -28.05
C THR A 302 19.59 -16.76 -27.62
N ARG A 303 18.69 -17.05 -26.68
CA ARG A 303 18.51 -18.41 -26.12
C ARG A 303 17.36 -19.13 -26.81
N ASN A 304 17.47 -20.45 -26.93
CA ASN A 304 16.38 -21.31 -27.38
C ASN A 304 15.38 -21.63 -26.25
N ILE A 305 14.94 -20.60 -25.53
CA ILE A 305 13.93 -20.69 -24.48
C ILE A 305 12.57 -20.33 -25.08
N ALA A 306 11.60 -21.25 -24.93
CA ALA A 306 10.23 -21.12 -25.43
C ALA A 306 9.28 -20.83 -24.26
N LEU A 307 9.16 -19.54 -23.92
CA LEU A 307 8.29 -19.11 -22.82
C LEU A 307 6.82 -19.22 -23.23
N GLU A 308 6.05 -19.98 -22.44
CA GLU A 308 4.60 -20.05 -22.54
C GLU A 308 3.91 -18.95 -21.73
N SER A 309 4.50 -18.56 -20.59
CA SER A 309 3.97 -17.51 -19.72
C SER A 309 5.05 -16.49 -19.41
N PHE A 310 4.78 -15.23 -19.74
CA PHE A 310 5.68 -14.12 -19.49
C PHE A 310 5.00 -13.03 -18.67
N TYR A 311 5.44 -12.89 -17.42
CA TYR A 311 4.97 -11.89 -16.48
C TYR A 311 6.10 -10.94 -16.10
N LEU A 312 5.87 -9.65 -16.32
CA LEU A 312 6.75 -8.58 -15.87
C LEU A 312 5.96 -7.51 -15.12
N HIS A 313 6.53 -7.07 -14.00
CA HIS A 313 6.00 -5.94 -13.24
C HIS A 313 7.11 -4.99 -12.85
N GLY A 314 6.96 -3.71 -13.18
CA GLY A 314 7.92 -2.65 -12.83
C GLY A 314 9.21 -2.70 -13.64
N ALA A 315 9.16 -3.27 -14.85
CA ALA A 315 10.30 -3.33 -15.77
C ALA A 315 10.34 -2.07 -16.66
N ASN A 316 10.52 -0.90 -16.02
CA ASN A 316 10.39 0.41 -16.68
C ASN A 316 11.58 0.77 -17.56
N LEU A 317 12.64 -0.05 -17.53
CA LEU A 317 13.87 0.13 -18.31
C LEU A 317 13.94 -0.80 -19.52
N LEU A 318 12.90 -1.61 -19.76
CA LEU A 318 12.75 -2.43 -20.95
C LEU A 318 11.98 -1.62 -22.01
N SER A 319 12.62 -1.33 -23.13
CA SER A 319 12.06 -0.54 -24.22
C SER A 319 10.93 -1.28 -24.95
N GLU A 320 10.10 -0.51 -25.64
CA GLU A 320 8.99 -1.08 -26.41
C GLU A 320 9.47 -1.87 -27.63
N GLU A 321 10.56 -1.43 -28.27
CA GLU A 321 11.20 -2.14 -29.38
C GLU A 321 11.57 -3.57 -28.97
N LYS A 322 12.10 -3.76 -27.76
CA LYS A 322 12.44 -5.08 -27.24
C LYS A 322 11.23 -5.97 -26.96
N TRP A 323 10.08 -5.39 -26.63
CA TRP A 323 8.83 -6.16 -26.60
C TRP A 323 8.44 -6.64 -28.00
N HIS A 324 8.56 -5.78 -29.02
CA HIS A 324 8.23 -6.15 -30.40
C HIS A 324 9.17 -7.25 -30.91
N GLU A 325 10.48 -7.09 -30.74
CA GLU A 325 11.48 -8.10 -31.08
C GLU A 325 11.17 -9.45 -30.40
N PHE A 326 10.81 -9.42 -29.11
CA PHE A 326 10.44 -10.63 -28.37
C PHE A 326 9.21 -11.32 -28.97
N PHE A 327 8.13 -10.59 -29.25
CA PHE A 327 6.92 -11.20 -29.80
C PHE A 327 7.12 -11.70 -31.24
N ILE A 328 7.90 -10.99 -32.05
CA ILE A 328 8.26 -11.43 -33.41
C ILE A 328 9.08 -12.73 -33.35
N ALA A 329 10.09 -12.79 -32.50
CA ALA A 329 11.01 -13.93 -32.44
C ALA A 329 10.43 -15.15 -31.69
N LYS A 330 9.62 -14.94 -30.65
CA LYS A 330 9.23 -15.97 -29.68
C LYS A 330 7.72 -16.13 -29.49
N GLY A 331 6.90 -15.30 -30.15
CA GLY A 331 5.43 -15.24 -29.96
C GLY A 331 4.68 -16.54 -30.21
N GLN A 332 5.20 -17.45 -31.05
CA GLN A 332 4.59 -18.75 -31.33
C GLN A 332 4.38 -19.62 -30.09
N SER A 333 5.31 -19.55 -29.13
CA SER A 333 5.25 -20.32 -27.88
C SER A 333 4.41 -19.65 -26.80
N VAL A 334 4.18 -18.34 -26.91
CA VAL A 334 3.57 -17.52 -25.87
C VAL A 334 2.06 -17.76 -25.79
N LYS A 335 1.61 -18.19 -24.61
CA LYS A 335 0.19 -18.41 -24.28
C LYS A 335 -0.34 -17.37 -23.31
N GLU A 336 0.52 -16.82 -22.46
CA GLU A 336 0.14 -15.82 -21.46
C GLU A 336 1.14 -14.67 -21.37
N VAL A 337 0.62 -13.45 -21.42
CA VAL A 337 1.39 -12.23 -21.21
C VAL A 337 0.71 -11.41 -20.11
N GLN A 338 1.47 -11.01 -19.11
CA GLN A 338 0.96 -10.13 -18.05
C GLN A 338 1.98 -9.04 -17.75
N VAL A 339 1.63 -7.80 -18.06
CA VAL A 339 2.53 -6.65 -17.96
C VAL A 339 1.93 -5.60 -17.06
N TYR A 340 2.67 -5.24 -16.01
CA TYR A 340 2.22 -4.31 -14.98
C TYR A 340 3.23 -3.18 -14.80
N TYR A 341 2.77 -1.94 -14.75
CA TYR A 341 3.60 -0.79 -14.42
C TYR A 341 4.91 -0.75 -15.24
N THR A 342 4.85 -0.77 -16.57
CA THR A 342 6.03 -0.57 -17.44
C THR A 342 6.00 0.80 -18.12
N ASP A 343 5.35 1.78 -17.46
CA ASP A 343 5.21 3.17 -17.90
C ASP A 343 4.76 3.29 -19.37
N LYS A 344 5.63 3.82 -20.24
CA LYS A 344 5.35 4.09 -21.66
C LYS A 344 5.90 3.01 -22.61
N HIS A 345 6.44 1.92 -22.08
CA HIS A 345 7.14 0.91 -22.88
C HIS A 345 6.28 -0.27 -23.32
N PHE A 346 4.97 -0.20 -23.09
CA PHE A 346 4.01 -1.19 -23.57
C PHE A 346 2.75 -0.46 -24.01
N GLY A 347 2.53 -0.39 -25.33
CA GLY A 347 1.46 0.40 -25.94
C GLY A 347 0.68 -0.31 -27.03
N ASP A 348 -0.11 0.48 -27.77
CA ASP A 348 -0.99 -0.01 -28.84
C ASP A 348 -0.25 -0.81 -29.93
N ASP A 349 0.93 -0.33 -30.35
CA ASP A 349 1.78 -0.99 -31.35
C ASP A 349 2.26 -2.38 -30.87
N THR A 350 2.49 -2.51 -29.56
CA THR A 350 2.86 -3.79 -28.95
C THR A 350 1.71 -4.79 -29.04
N ILE A 351 0.48 -4.35 -28.76
CA ILE A 351 -0.72 -5.19 -28.88
C ILE A 351 -0.97 -5.59 -30.34
N ALA A 352 -0.79 -4.66 -31.28
CA ALA A 352 -0.89 -4.94 -32.71
C ALA A 352 0.14 -6.00 -33.15
N THR A 353 1.39 -5.87 -32.69
CA THR A 353 2.45 -6.86 -32.93
C THR A 353 2.06 -8.23 -32.36
N MET A 354 1.53 -8.27 -31.14
CA MET A 354 1.06 -9.53 -30.54
C MET A 354 -0.06 -10.18 -31.35
N ALA A 355 -0.99 -9.39 -31.91
CA ALA A 355 -2.05 -9.91 -32.76
C ALA A 355 -1.53 -10.62 -34.03
N THR A 356 -0.38 -10.20 -34.54
CA THR A 356 0.24 -10.83 -35.72
C THR A 356 1.11 -12.04 -35.35
N TYR A 357 1.91 -11.95 -34.28
CA TYR A 357 2.97 -12.93 -34.02
C TYR A 357 2.69 -13.91 -32.86
N CYS A 358 1.61 -13.73 -32.10
CA CYS A 358 1.24 -14.58 -30.97
C CYS A 358 -0.09 -15.32 -31.19
N PRO A 359 -0.17 -16.30 -32.12
CA PRO A 359 -1.43 -16.95 -32.48
C PRO A 359 -2.02 -17.78 -31.33
N ASN A 360 -1.19 -18.25 -30.39
CA ASN A 360 -1.59 -19.09 -29.27
C ASN A 360 -1.89 -18.32 -27.98
N LEU A 361 -1.98 -16.98 -28.03
CA LEU A 361 -2.17 -16.15 -26.85
C LEU A 361 -3.58 -16.31 -26.26
N GLN A 362 -3.65 -16.97 -25.10
CA GLN A 362 -4.91 -17.23 -24.39
C GLN A 362 -5.17 -16.21 -23.28
N ARG A 363 -4.13 -15.61 -22.69
CA ARG A 363 -4.26 -14.67 -21.57
C ARG A 363 -3.44 -13.41 -21.78
N LEU A 364 -4.10 -12.27 -21.70
CA LEU A 364 -3.47 -10.97 -21.71
C LEU A 364 -3.94 -10.14 -20.52
N LYS A 365 -3.00 -9.71 -19.69
CA LYS A 365 -3.27 -8.74 -18.62
C LYS A 365 -2.36 -7.53 -18.74
N ILE A 366 -2.98 -6.35 -18.77
CA ILE A 366 -2.30 -5.07 -18.90
C ILE A 366 -2.80 -4.20 -17.76
N ALA A 367 -1.89 -3.73 -16.91
CA ALA A 367 -2.26 -2.88 -15.78
C ALA A 367 -1.26 -1.75 -15.55
N ASN A 368 -1.78 -0.53 -15.44
CA ASN A 368 -1.03 0.69 -15.17
C ASN A 368 0.10 0.96 -16.19
N ASN A 369 -0.16 0.67 -17.47
CA ASN A 369 0.68 1.08 -18.58
C ASN A 369 0.05 2.32 -19.23
N GLN A 370 0.87 3.32 -19.56
CA GLN A 370 0.43 4.65 -20.00
C GLN A 370 0.19 4.76 -21.51
N LYS A 371 0.83 3.89 -22.32
CA LYS A 371 0.80 3.96 -23.78
C LYS A 371 -0.31 3.11 -24.42
N VAL A 372 -1.11 2.38 -23.62
CA VAL A 372 -2.28 1.65 -24.13
C VAL A 372 -3.50 2.58 -24.11
N THR A 373 -4.08 2.78 -25.28
CA THR A 373 -5.27 3.62 -25.52
C THR A 373 -6.41 2.79 -26.11
N ASP A 374 -7.48 3.45 -26.52
CA ASP A 374 -8.61 2.83 -27.22
C ASP A 374 -8.17 2.02 -28.45
N LYS A 375 -7.16 2.50 -29.21
CA LYS A 375 -6.64 1.76 -30.37
C LYS A 375 -6.07 0.40 -29.98
N GLY A 376 -5.32 0.34 -28.88
CA GLY A 376 -4.78 -0.92 -28.35
C GLY A 376 -5.88 -1.82 -27.84
N VAL A 377 -6.91 -1.27 -27.18
CA VAL A 377 -8.07 -2.05 -26.72
C VAL A 377 -8.85 -2.63 -27.91
N GLU A 378 -9.09 -1.86 -28.96
CA GLU A 378 -9.71 -2.34 -30.21
C GLU A 378 -8.87 -3.43 -30.88
N ALA A 379 -7.53 -3.28 -30.87
CA ALA A 379 -6.60 -4.26 -31.43
C ALA A 379 -6.65 -5.62 -30.71
N LEU A 380 -7.06 -5.67 -29.43
CA LEU A 380 -7.32 -6.95 -28.73
C LEU A 380 -8.35 -7.80 -29.47
N GLY A 381 -9.30 -7.15 -30.14
CA GLY A 381 -10.33 -7.81 -30.95
C GLY A 381 -9.75 -8.64 -32.10
N ASN A 382 -8.50 -8.42 -32.49
CA ASN A 382 -7.82 -9.16 -33.56
C ASN A 382 -7.07 -10.40 -33.04
N ILE A 383 -7.07 -10.65 -31.72
CA ILE A 383 -6.43 -11.82 -31.10
C ILE A 383 -7.50 -12.84 -30.73
N SER A 384 -7.94 -13.63 -31.72
CA SER A 384 -9.09 -14.55 -31.59
C SER A 384 -8.87 -15.69 -30.59
N SER A 385 -7.63 -16.01 -30.24
CA SER A 385 -7.28 -17.06 -29.26
C SER A 385 -7.46 -16.63 -27.80
N LEU A 386 -7.75 -15.35 -27.53
CA LEU A 386 -7.91 -14.85 -26.17
C LEU A 386 -9.10 -15.48 -25.43
N GLN A 387 -8.82 -15.99 -24.24
CA GLN A 387 -9.82 -16.51 -23.30
C GLN A 387 -9.85 -15.71 -21.99
N HIS A 388 -8.77 -15.00 -21.66
CA HIS A 388 -8.65 -14.27 -20.40
C HIS A 388 -8.07 -12.87 -20.63
N VAL A 389 -8.92 -11.86 -20.53
CA VAL A 389 -8.54 -10.46 -20.69
C VAL A 389 -8.66 -9.73 -19.36
N GLY A 390 -7.61 -9.01 -18.98
CA GLY A 390 -7.61 -8.15 -17.80
C GLY A 390 -6.99 -6.79 -18.10
N LEU A 391 -7.79 -5.73 -17.96
CA LEU A 391 -7.37 -4.35 -18.23
C LEU A 391 -7.55 -3.51 -16.97
N GLN A 392 -6.51 -2.77 -16.61
CA GLN A 392 -6.54 -1.67 -15.65
C GLN A 392 -5.67 -0.55 -16.21
N LEU A 393 -6.22 0.25 -17.11
CA LEU A 393 -5.44 1.27 -17.82
C LEU A 393 -5.42 2.58 -17.04
N GLN A 394 -4.37 3.38 -17.22
CA GLN A 394 -4.30 4.72 -16.61
C GLN A 394 -5.34 5.66 -17.24
N ASN A 395 -5.48 5.58 -18.56
CA ASN A 395 -6.56 6.23 -19.29
C ASN A 395 -7.71 5.23 -19.40
N SER A 396 -8.86 5.55 -18.80
CA SER A 396 -10.05 4.70 -18.90
C SER A 396 -10.41 4.52 -20.38
N PRO A 397 -10.46 3.28 -20.89
CA PRO A 397 -10.85 3.06 -22.27
C PRO A 397 -12.31 3.48 -22.48
N SER A 398 -12.64 3.93 -23.69
CA SER A 398 -14.01 4.28 -24.05
C SER A 398 -14.90 3.05 -24.16
N SER A 399 -16.21 3.23 -23.96
CA SER A 399 -17.21 2.19 -24.16
C SER A 399 -17.18 1.61 -25.58
N ALA A 400 -16.90 2.45 -26.58
CA ALA A 400 -16.80 2.05 -27.98
C ALA A 400 -15.64 1.08 -28.23
N ALA A 401 -14.44 1.39 -27.71
CA ALA A 401 -13.26 0.54 -27.86
C ALA A 401 -13.44 -0.82 -27.18
N ILE A 402 -13.99 -0.83 -25.96
CA ILE A 402 -14.31 -2.08 -25.24
C ILE A 402 -15.33 -2.91 -26.03
N THR A 403 -16.40 -2.27 -26.52
CA THR A 403 -17.46 -2.93 -27.29
C THR A 403 -16.94 -3.52 -28.59
N ALA A 404 -16.08 -2.79 -29.31
CA ALA A 404 -15.44 -3.25 -30.53
C ALA A 404 -14.54 -4.48 -30.29
N ALA A 405 -13.83 -4.53 -29.16
CA ALA A 405 -13.05 -5.70 -28.78
C ALA A 405 -13.95 -6.88 -28.40
N VAL A 406 -14.89 -6.67 -27.47
CA VAL A 406 -15.77 -7.72 -26.93
C VAL A 406 -16.64 -8.35 -28.01
N SER A 407 -17.13 -7.57 -28.98
CA SER A 407 -17.93 -8.12 -30.10
C SER A 407 -17.16 -9.14 -30.94
N LYS A 408 -15.83 -9.01 -31.05
CA LYS A 408 -14.99 -9.93 -31.83
C LYS A 408 -14.54 -11.16 -31.04
N ILE A 409 -14.11 -11.00 -29.79
CA ILE A 409 -13.49 -12.09 -29.00
C ILE A 409 -14.42 -12.68 -27.92
N GLY A 410 -15.57 -12.05 -27.65
CA GLY A 410 -16.45 -12.39 -26.52
C GLY A 410 -16.88 -13.85 -26.46
N HIS A 411 -17.07 -14.49 -27.62
CA HIS A 411 -17.51 -15.89 -27.71
C HIS A 411 -16.50 -16.88 -27.12
N ASN A 412 -15.21 -16.53 -27.06
CA ASN A 412 -14.14 -17.37 -26.52
C ASN A 412 -13.74 -16.96 -25.09
N LEU A 413 -14.22 -15.82 -24.59
CA LEU A 413 -13.83 -15.30 -23.29
C LEU A 413 -14.40 -16.15 -22.15
N ARG A 414 -13.49 -16.61 -21.28
CA ARG A 414 -13.77 -17.21 -19.98
C ARG A 414 -13.60 -16.22 -18.83
N THR A 415 -12.75 -15.22 -19.03
CA THR A 415 -12.52 -14.14 -18.06
C THR A 415 -12.47 -12.79 -18.74
N LEU A 416 -13.31 -11.88 -18.29
CA LEU A 416 -13.25 -10.46 -18.64
C LEU A 416 -13.11 -9.66 -17.34
N SER A 417 -12.01 -8.90 -17.23
CA SER A 417 -11.73 -8.09 -16.05
C SER A 417 -11.37 -6.67 -16.45
N LEU A 418 -12.35 -5.78 -16.41
CA LEU A 418 -12.22 -4.35 -16.64
C LEU A 418 -12.18 -3.65 -15.28
N LYS A 419 -11.04 -3.05 -14.93
CA LYS A 419 -10.86 -2.36 -13.65
C LYS A 419 -10.71 -0.87 -13.87
N ILE A 420 -11.38 -0.08 -13.03
CA ILE A 420 -11.32 1.37 -13.04
C ILE A 420 -11.76 1.91 -14.41
N VAL A 421 -13.02 1.61 -14.77
CA VAL A 421 -13.63 2.00 -16.05
C VAL A 421 -14.73 3.05 -15.84
N ALA A 422 -14.36 4.19 -15.26
CA ALA A 422 -15.29 5.26 -14.87
C ALA A 422 -16.18 5.73 -16.02
N ALA A 423 -15.66 5.76 -17.25
CA ALA A 423 -16.38 6.20 -18.44
C ALA A 423 -17.21 5.11 -19.13
N ALA A 424 -17.05 3.83 -18.77
CA ALA A 424 -17.76 2.74 -19.42
C ALA A 424 -19.25 2.74 -19.04
N ASP A 425 -20.12 2.68 -20.04
CA ASP A 425 -21.59 2.74 -19.95
C ASP A 425 -22.27 1.40 -20.30
N ASP A 426 -23.60 1.41 -20.38
CA ASP A 426 -24.43 0.23 -20.62
C ASP A 426 -24.20 -0.43 -22.00
N THR A 427 -23.59 0.26 -22.98
CA THR A 427 -23.25 -0.36 -24.27
C THR A 427 -22.25 -1.50 -24.10
N VAL A 428 -21.35 -1.39 -23.12
CA VAL A 428 -20.41 -2.46 -22.77
C VAL A 428 -21.14 -3.65 -22.15
N LEU A 429 -22.11 -3.40 -21.27
CA LEU A 429 -22.93 -4.45 -20.66
C LEU A 429 -23.75 -5.18 -21.74
N HIS A 430 -24.34 -4.43 -22.67
CA HIS A 430 -25.05 -4.99 -23.82
C HIS A 430 -24.13 -5.83 -24.71
N ALA A 431 -22.91 -5.35 -25.00
CA ALA A 431 -21.93 -6.10 -25.79
C ALA A 431 -21.53 -7.41 -25.12
N ILE A 432 -21.36 -7.41 -23.79
CA ILE A 432 -21.09 -8.62 -23.00
C ILE A 432 -22.29 -9.58 -23.10
N HIS A 433 -23.50 -9.08 -22.88
CA HIS A 433 -24.74 -9.88 -22.97
C HIS A 433 -24.86 -10.57 -24.34
N GLN A 434 -24.59 -9.84 -25.43
CA GLN A 434 -24.78 -10.33 -26.79
C GLN A 434 -23.69 -11.28 -27.28
N ASN A 435 -22.45 -11.16 -26.79
CA ASN A 435 -21.31 -11.84 -27.40
C ASN A 435 -20.62 -12.85 -26.48
N CYS A 436 -20.82 -12.78 -25.16
CA CYS A 436 -20.17 -13.68 -24.21
C CYS A 436 -21.08 -14.86 -23.83
N TYR A 437 -20.58 -16.08 -24.05
CA TYR A 437 -21.33 -17.32 -23.83
C TYR A 437 -20.59 -18.35 -22.97
N SER A 438 -19.40 -18.03 -22.47
CA SER A 438 -18.54 -18.96 -21.71
C SER A 438 -17.77 -18.27 -20.57
N LEU A 439 -18.20 -17.08 -20.16
CA LEU A 439 -17.63 -16.38 -19.03
C LEU A 439 -17.90 -17.15 -17.74
N THR A 440 -16.83 -17.36 -16.97
CA THR A 440 -16.88 -17.88 -15.60
C THR A 440 -16.53 -16.80 -14.59
N LYS A 441 -15.78 -15.79 -15.05
CA LYS A 441 -15.27 -14.68 -14.24
C LYS A 441 -15.51 -13.34 -14.92
N LEU A 442 -16.35 -12.52 -14.32
CA LEU A 442 -16.58 -11.14 -14.75
C LEU A 442 -16.12 -10.18 -13.66
N ARG A 443 -15.36 -9.16 -14.05
CA ARG A 443 -15.06 -8.02 -13.20
C ARG A 443 -15.25 -6.73 -14.00
N ILE A 444 -16.03 -5.81 -13.45
CA ILE A 444 -16.19 -4.44 -13.94
C ILE A 444 -16.17 -3.56 -12.70
N THR A 445 -15.13 -2.74 -12.51
CA THR A 445 -15.01 -1.93 -11.28
C THR A 445 -14.97 -0.44 -11.54
N ASP A 446 -15.48 0.31 -10.58
CA ASP A 446 -15.46 1.77 -10.54
C ASP A 446 -16.07 2.41 -11.80
N SER A 447 -17.14 1.82 -12.37
CA SER A 447 -17.95 2.51 -13.39
C SER A 447 -18.82 3.58 -12.75
N GLU A 448 -18.88 4.74 -13.38
CA GLU A 448 -19.68 5.89 -12.95
C GLU A 448 -20.79 6.24 -13.96
N ARG A 449 -20.97 5.39 -15.00
CA ARG A 449 -21.89 5.62 -16.13
C ARG A 449 -22.85 4.47 -16.40
N MET A 450 -22.49 3.24 -16.02
CA MET A 450 -23.42 2.09 -16.11
C MET A 450 -24.60 2.30 -15.17
N THR A 451 -25.78 1.83 -15.57
CA THR A 451 -27.02 1.98 -14.81
C THR A 451 -27.52 0.64 -14.26
N ASP A 452 -28.42 0.71 -13.28
CA ASP A 452 -29.07 -0.46 -12.68
C ASP A 452 -29.89 -1.22 -13.74
N LYS A 453 -30.50 -0.48 -14.67
CA LYS A 453 -31.18 -1.07 -15.83
C LYS A 453 -30.20 -1.82 -16.71
N GLY A 454 -29.03 -1.24 -17.01
CA GLY A 454 -28.00 -1.93 -17.79
C GLY A 454 -27.52 -3.22 -17.13
N PHE A 455 -27.34 -3.23 -15.80
CA PHE A 455 -27.02 -4.45 -15.06
C PHE A 455 -28.18 -5.46 -15.06
N ALA A 456 -29.42 -5.01 -14.90
CA ALA A 456 -30.59 -5.89 -14.98
C ALA A 456 -30.71 -6.54 -16.36
N ASP A 457 -30.55 -5.75 -17.43
CA ASP A 457 -30.57 -6.21 -18.81
C ASP A 457 -29.40 -7.15 -19.13
N LEU A 458 -28.21 -6.95 -18.53
CA LEU A 458 -27.09 -7.88 -18.68
C LEU A 458 -27.47 -9.28 -18.21
N PHE A 459 -28.07 -9.43 -17.03
CA PHE A 459 -28.31 -10.73 -16.41
C PHE A 459 -29.65 -11.37 -16.79
N LYS A 460 -30.61 -10.57 -17.26
CA LYS A 460 -31.90 -11.07 -17.71
C LYS A 460 -31.74 -11.88 -19.00
N ASP A 461 -32.18 -13.13 -18.99
CA ASP A 461 -32.15 -14.05 -20.15
C ASP A 461 -30.76 -14.17 -20.80
N TRP A 462 -29.70 -13.97 -20.03
CA TRP A 462 -28.34 -14.04 -20.55
C TRP A 462 -27.99 -15.48 -20.92
N ARG A 463 -27.52 -15.67 -22.16
CA ARG A 463 -27.14 -16.99 -22.69
C ARG A 463 -25.88 -17.57 -22.05
N ASN A 464 -25.13 -16.78 -21.30
CA ASN A 464 -23.94 -17.22 -20.61
C ASN A 464 -24.33 -18.14 -19.44
N PRO A 465 -23.59 -19.23 -19.17
CA PRO A 465 -23.78 -20.01 -17.96
C PRO A 465 -23.64 -19.15 -16.68
N PRO A 466 -24.20 -19.59 -15.54
CA PRO A 466 -23.99 -18.93 -14.26
C PRO A 466 -22.50 -18.64 -13.98
N LEU A 467 -22.20 -17.42 -13.53
CA LEU A 467 -20.84 -17.03 -13.18
C LEU A 467 -20.36 -17.70 -11.88
N GLN A 468 -19.05 -17.93 -11.77
CA GLN A 468 -18.40 -18.41 -10.53
C GLN A 468 -17.74 -17.27 -9.74
N PHE A 469 -17.27 -16.23 -10.44
CA PHE A 469 -16.63 -15.07 -9.84
C PHE A 469 -17.25 -13.80 -10.42
N LEU A 470 -17.71 -12.90 -9.56
CA LEU A 470 -18.25 -11.62 -9.97
C LEU A 470 -17.78 -10.48 -9.06
N ASP A 471 -17.21 -9.45 -9.67
CA ASP A 471 -16.73 -8.25 -8.97
C ASP A 471 -17.22 -7.00 -9.68
N LEU A 472 -18.23 -6.37 -9.08
CA LEU A 472 -18.87 -5.13 -9.52
C LEU A 472 -18.59 -3.97 -8.56
N GLN A 473 -17.47 -4.04 -7.82
CA GLN A 473 -17.19 -3.05 -6.78
C GLN A 473 -17.20 -1.64 -7.37
N LYS A 474 -17.74 -0.72 -6.58
CA LYS A 474 -17.75 0.72 -6.85
C LYS A 474 -18.42 1.11 -8.18
N CYS A 475 -19.21 0.24 -8.79
CA CYS A 475 -20.15 0.63 -9.85
C CYS A 475 -21.30 1.39 -9.20
N ARG A 476 -21.19 2.72 -9.15
CA ARG A 476 -22.08 3.62 -8.39
C ARG A 476 -21.98 5.05 -8.92
N LEU A 477 -22.99 5.85 -8.58
CA LEU A 477 -22.89 7.30 -8.67
C LEU A 477 -21.78 7.85 -7.75
N THR A 478 -20.78 8.51 -8.32
CA THR A 478 -19.80 9.32 -7.60
C THR A 478 -20.37 10.71 -7.35
N GLN A 479 -20.28 11.17 -6.11
CA GLN A 479 -21.02 12.37 -5.68
C GLN A 479 -20.39 13.63 -6.31
N THR A 480 -21.11 14.27 -7.23
CA THR A 480 -20.75 15.59 -7.80
C THR A 480 -21.74 16.70 -7.41
N SER A 481 -22.89 16.36 -6.82
CA SER A 481 -23.88 17.33 -6.34
C SER A 481 -24.41 16.97 -4.95
N SER A 482 -24.91 17.97 -4.24
CA SER A 482 -25.34 17.95 -2.83
C SER A 482 -26.54 17.04 -2.50
N SER A 483 -27.04 16.26 -3.47
CA SER A 483 -28.18 15.36 -3.30
C SER A 483 -27.73 13.90 -3.26
N ARG A 484 -28.25 13.13 -2.29
CA ARG A 484 -28.04 11.66 -2.20
C ARG A 484 -28.93 10.87 -3.16
N VAL A 485 -29.73 11.54 -3.97
CA VAL A 485 -30.71 10.92 -4.86
C VAL A 485 -30.02 10.43 -6.12
N ASN A 486 -30.28 9.17 -6.49
CA ASN A 486 -29.77 8.53 -7.71
C ASN A 486 -30.94 8.32 -8.68
N GLU A 487 -31.45 9.40 -9.25
CA GLU A 487 -32.64 9.38 -10.13
C GLU A 487 -32.38 8.58 -11.42
N ASP A 488 -31.17 8.69 -11.95
CA ASP A 488 -30.74 8.01 -13.18
C ASP A 488 -30.38 6.52 -12.95
N GLY A 489 -30.45 6.04 -11.70
CA GLY A 489 -30.11 4.66 -11.37
C GLY A 489 -28.67 4.30 -11.69
N ILE A 490 -27.71 5.23 -11.57
CA ILE A 490 -26.30 4.99 -11.89
C ILE A 490 -25.69 3.99 -10.90
N GLY A 491 -25.07 2.94 -11.45
CA GLY A 491 -24.42 1.84 -10.74
C GLY A 491 -25.32 0.63 -10.52
N LEU A 492 -24.76 -0.37 -9.83
CA LEU A 492 -25.53 -1.54 -9.41
C LEU A 492 -26.44 -1.15 -8.24
N CYS A 493 -27.75 -1.20 -8.47
CA CYS A 493 -28.80 -0.95 -7.48
C CYS A 493 -29.65 -2.22 -7.32
N SER A 494 -30.93 -2.06 -6.95
CA SER A 494 -31.76 -3.17 -6.48
C SER A 494 -32.15 -4.13 -7.60
N GLU A 495 -32.53 -3.66 -8.78
CA GLU A 495 -33.03 -4.53 -9.85
C GLU A 495 -31.90 -5.29 -10.55
N GLY A 496 -30.76 -4.62 -10.78
CA GLY A 496 -29.55 -5.25 -11.28
C GLY A 496 -29.02 -6.31 -10.31
N PHE A 497 -29.06 -6.05 -9.01
CA PHE A 497 -28.66 -7.03 -7.99
C PHE A 497 -29.58 -8.26 -7.96
N LYS A 498 -30.90 -8.06 -8.04
CA LYS A 498 -31.87 -9.18 -8.11
C LYS A 498 -31.66 -10.01 -9.37
N ALA A 499 -31.53 -9.38 -10.54
CA ALA A 499 -31.30 -10.08 -11.80
C ALA A 499 -29.99 -10.88 -11.79
N LEU A 500 -28.91 -10.29 -11.26
CA LEU A 500 -27.62 -10.94 -11.05
C LEU A 500 -27.75 -12.21 -10.21
N MET A 501 -28.44 -12.14 -9.09
CA MET A 501 -28.59 -13.26 -8.17
C MET A 501 -29.54 -14.33 -8.72
N ALA A 502 -30.58 -13.93 -9.48
CA ALA A 502 -31.46 -14.85 -10.19
C ALA A 502 -30.71 -15.65 -11.25
N HIS A 503 -29.81 -15.01 -12.01
CA HIS A 503 -29.03 -15.66 -13.06
C HIS A 503 -27.88 -16.52 -12.51
N SER A 504 -27.04 -15.94 -11.63
CA SER A 504 -25.75 -16.53 -11.26
C SER A 504 -25.66 -17.01 -9.82
N GLY A 505 -26.60 -16.63 -8.94
CA GLY A 505 -26.47 -16.81 -7.48
C GLY A 505 -26.23 -18.25 -7.03
N GLN A 506 -26.72 -19.24 -7.77
CA GLN A 506 -26.54 -20.67 -7.45
C GLN A 506 -25.10 -21.17 -7.60
N GLN A 507 -24.29 -20.52 -8.43
CA GLN A 507 -22.94 -21.00 -8.81
C GLN A 507 -21.83 -20.00 -8.45
N ILE A 508 -22.17 -18.77 -8.05
CA ILE A 508 -21.15 -17.79 -7.64
C ILE A 508 -20.47 -18.28 -6.35
N GLU A 509 -19.14 -18.33 -6.39
CA GLU A 509 -18.29 -18.63 -5.25
C GLU A 509 -17.75 -17.37 -4.56
N ASP A 510 -17.46 -16.33 -5.35
CA ASP A 510 -16.88 -15.05 -4.89
C ASP A 510 -17.67 -13.89 -5.50
N LEU A 511 -18.41 -13.18 -4.64
CA LEU A 511 -19.21 -12.01 -4.99
C LEU A 511 -18.66 -10.77 -4.30
N ASN A 512 -18.26 -9.78 -5.09
CA ASN A 512 -17.86 -8.47 -4.60
C ASN A 512 -18.76 -7.37 -5.19
N ILE A 513 -19.54 -6.73 -4.32
CA ILE A 513 -20.40 -5.58 -4.62
C ILE A 513 -20.09 -4.41 -3.67
N HIS A 514 -18.83 -4.31 -3.23
CA HIS A 514 -18.36 -3.24 -2.35
C HIS A 514 -18.74 -1.87 -2.90
N ALA A 515 -19.38 -1.06 -2.05
CA ALA A 515 -19.80 0.31 -2.29
C ALA A 515 -20.90 0.46 -3.36
N CYS A 516 -21.60 -0.62 -3.73
CA CYS A 516 -22.88 -0.56 -4.43
C CYS A 516 -23.98 -0.10 -3.46
N ARG A 517 -23.92 1.18 -3.09
CA ARG A 517 -24.65 1.78 -1.95
C ARG A 517 -26.16 1.95 -2.17
N HIS A 518 -26.62 1.86 -3.42
CA HIS A 518 -28.01 2.06 -3.80
C HIS A 518 -28.81 0.74 -3.86
N ILE A 519 -28.19 -0.38 -3.47
CA ILE A 519 -28.90 -1.63 -3.19
C ILE A 519 -29.67 -1.45 -1.89
N THR A 520 -30.99 -1.58 -1.96
CA THR A 520 -31.87 -1.36 -0.81
C THR A 520 -31.86 -2.56 0.14
N ARG A 521 -32.24 -2.31 1.40
CA ARG A 521 -32.46 -3.38 2.38
C ARG A 521 -33.45 -4.43 1.87
N GLN A 522 -34.55 -3.98 1.27
CA GLN A 522 -35.57 -4.87 0.71
C GLN A 522 -34.99 -5.79 -0.38
N ALA A 523 -34.14 -5.28 -1.26
CA ALA A 523 -33.50 -6.11 -2.29
C ALA A 523 -32.59 -7.20 -1.67
N PHE A 524 -31.85 -6.90 -0.61
CA PHE A 524 -31.11 -7.91 0.14
C PHE A 524 -32.03 -8.96 0.76
N GLU A 525 -33.14 -8.56 1.37
CA GLU A 525 -34.09 -9.48 2.00
C GLU A 525 -34.82 -10.36 0.97
N GLU A 526 -35.14 -9.84 -0.21
CA GLU A 526 -35.73 -10.60 -1.31
C GLU A 526 -34.74 -11.61 -1.90
N VAL A 527 -33.50 -11.19 -2.16
CA VAL A 527 -32.44 -12.08 -2.66
C VAL A 527 -32.15 -13.18 -1.64
N PHE A 528 -31.89 -12.81 -0.38
CA PHE A 528 -31.60 -13.75 0.70
C PHE A 528 -32.87 -14.13 1.48
N SER A 529 -33.97 -14.38 0.78
CA SER A 529 -35.23 -14.80 1.40
C SER A 529 -35.11 -16.18 2.08
N GLU A 530 -36.10 -16.56 2.88
CA GLU A 530 -36.13 -17.86 3.56
C GLU A 530 -36.18 -19.06 2.61
N THR A 531 -36.61 -18.86 1.36
CA THR A 531 -36.70 -19.92 0.34
C THR A 531 -35.47 -19.95 -0.58
N SER A 532 -34.62 -18.93 -0.52
CA SER A 532 -33.40 -18.84 -1.33
C SER A 532 -32.29 -19.68 -0.73
N THR A 533 -31.50 -20.36 -1.58
CA THR A 533 -30.27 -21.04 -1.17
C THR A 533 -29.18 -20.79 -2.20
N TYR A 534 -27.98 -20.43 -1.75
CA TYR A 534 -26.80 -20.16 -2.57
C TYR A 534 -25.66 -21.06 -2.10
N PRO A 535 -25.63 -22.32 -2.57
CA PRO A 535 -24.79 -23.36 -1.99
C PRO A 535 -23.30 -23.17 -2.28
N GLU A 536 -22.94 -22.47 -3.36
CA GLU A 536 -21.53 -22.33 -3.76
C GLU A 536 -20.86 -21.06 -3.21
N LEU A 537 -21.62 -20.11 -2.65
CA LEU A 537 -21.08 -18.83 -2.21
C LEU A 537 -20.16 -19.01 -0.99
N LYS A 538 -18.86 -18.75 -1.20
CA LYS A 538 -17.80 -18.89 -0.19
C LYS A 538 -17.32 -17.54 0.32
N LYS A 539 -17.30 -16.51 -0.53
CA LYS A 539 -16.83 -15.17 -0.21
C LYS A 539 -17.84 -14.11 -0.64
N LEU A 540 -18.19 -13.23 0.28
CA LEU A 540 -19.09 -12.12 0.03
C LEU A 540 -18.48 -10.81 0.55
N GLU A 541 -18.23 -9.88 -0.37
CA GLU A 541 -17.73 -8.55 -0.09
C GLU A 541 -18.82 -7.51 -0.36
N ILE A 542 -19.41 -7.01 0.73
CA ILE A 542 -20.54 -6.04 0.75
C ILE A 542 -20.19 -4.80 1.57
N SER A 543 -18.89 -4.52 1.76
CA SER A 543 -18.44 -3.31 2.45
C SER A 543 -19.03 -2.06 1.82
N PHE A 544 -19.37 -1.07 2.65
CA PHE A 544 -19.99 0.20 2.25
C PHE A 544 -21.33 0.07 1.53
N CYS A 545 -22.03 -1.07 1.68
CA CYS A 545 -23.46 -1.15 1.39
C CYS A 545 -24.24 -0.66 2.64
N GLU A 546 -24.71 0.59 2.60
CA GLU A 546 -25.26 1.33 3.75
C GLU A 546 -26.52 0.68 4.37
N GLU A 547 -27.24 -0.12 3.60
CA GLU A 547 -28.49 -0.77 4.01
C GLU A 547 -28.33 -2.16 4.64
N VAL A 548 -27.10 -2.67 4.74
CA VAL A 548 -26.81 -3.97 5.38
C VAL A 548 -26.94 -3.86 6.90
N THR A 549 -27.80 -4.70 7.49
CA THR A 549 -28.10 -4.77 8.93
C THR A 549 -27.76 -6.14 9.51
N ASP A 550 -27.83 -6.30 10.84
CA ASP A 550 -27.71 -7.60 11.49
C ASP A 550 -28.74 -8.63 10.98
N PHE A 551 -29.95 -8.18 10.64
CA PHE A 551 -31.00 -9.02 10.07
C PHE A 551 -30.62 -9.53 8.67
N VAL A 552 -30.15 -8.64 7.79
CA VAL A 552 -29.69 -8.99 6.44
C VAL A 552 -28.55 -10.01 6.49
N LEU A 553 -27.58 -9.83 7.39
CA LEU A 553 -26.51 -10.81 7.58
C LEU A 553 -27.04 -12.16 8.08
N GLY A 554 -28.02 -12.15 9.00
CA GLY A 554 -28.71 -13.37 9.41
C GLY A 554 -29.37 -14.09 8.24
N CYS A 555 -30.01 -13.36 7.32
CA CYS A 555 -30.57 -13.91 6.08
C CYS A 555 -29.48 -14.51 5.17
N ILE A 556 -28.38 -13.79 4.94
CA ILE A 556 -27.23 -14.26 4.16
C ILE A 556 -26.68 -15.57 4.72
N PHE A 557 -26.46 -15.65 6.03
CA PHE A 557 -25.92 -16.85 6.67
C PHE A 557 -26.85 -18.06 6.57
N ARG A 558 -28.17 -17.85 6.56
CA ARG A 558 -29.15 -18.93 6.33
C ARG A 558 -29.17 -19.39 4.88
N ALA A 559 -29.12 -18.45 3.93
CA ALA A 559 -29.16 -18.76 2.51
C ALA A 559 -27.84 -19.38 1.98
N CYS A 560 -26.69 -19.09 2.61
CA CYS A 560 -25.37 -19.45 2.09
C CYS A 560 -24.65 -20.47 3.00
N PRO A 561 -24.94 -21.78 2.89
CA PRO A 561 -24.43 -22.80 3.83
C PRO A 561 -22.91 -23.00 3.79
N ASN A 562 -22.26 -22.72 2.66
CA ASN A 562 -20.82 -22.89 2.48
C ASN A 562 -20.01 -21.59 2.61
N ILE A 563 -20.65 -20.50 3.04
CA ILE A 563 -19.97 -19.21 3.24
C ILE A 563 -18.82 -19.37 4.23
N LYS A 564 -17.67 -18.75 3.91
CA LYS A 564 -16.45 -18.77 4.73
C LYS A 564 -16.01 -17.38 5.14
N GLU A 565 -16.22 -16.39 4.29
CA GLU A 565 -15.74 -15.03 4.51
C GLU A 565 -16.81 -14.03 4.09
N VAL A 566 -17.17 -13.14 5.00
CA VAL A 566 -18.07 -12.00 4.73
C VAL A 566 -17.42 -10.72 5.20
N ASN A 567 -17.32 -9.73 4.32
CA ASN A 567 -16.73 -8.43 4.61
C ASN A 567 -17.82 -7.35 4.57
N VAL A 568 -17.94 -6.60 5.68
CA VAL A 568 -18.98 -5.59 5.91
C VAL A 568 -18.38 -4.26 6.39
N PHE A 569 -17.16 -3.94 5.97
CA PHE A 569 -16.50 -2.72 6.39
C PHE A 569 -17.34 -1.51 5.99
N GLY A 570 -17.58 -0.59 6.93
CA GLY A 570 -18.39 0.60 6.65
C GLY A 570 -19.90 0.39 6.65
N CYS A 571 -20.41 -0.83 6.88
CA CYS A 571 -21.83 -1.11 7.09
C CYS A 571 -22.23 -0.74 8.54
N MET A 572 -22.49 0.55 8.78
CA MET A 572 -22.68 1.10 10.14
C MET A 572 -23.94 0.60 10.88
N LYS A 573 -24.84 -0.10 10.18
CA LYS A 573 -26.05 -0.70 10.77
C LYS A 573 -25.85 -2.13 11.27
N VAL A 574 -24.66 -2.72 11.09
CA VAL A 574 -24.27 -4.01 11.67
C VAL A 574 -23.63 -3.77 13.03
N LYS A 575 -24.19 -4.37 14.09
CA LYS A 575 -23.76 -4.12 15.47
C LYS A 575 -23.51 -5.41 16.24
N ASP A 576 -24.51 -6.30 16.28
CA ASP A 576 -24.55 -7.46 17.18
C ASP A 576 -24.99 -8.75 16.46
N VAL A 577 -24.57 -8.92 15.21
CA VAL A 577 -24.85 -10.13 14.42
C VAL A 577 -24.19 -11.37 15.03
N ARG A 578 -24.94 -12.48 15.06
CA ARG A 578 -24.40 -13.80 15.40
C ARG A 578 -23.77 -14.42 14.16
N VAL A 579 -22.47 -14.70 14.23
CA VAL A 579 -21.69 -15.29 13.14
C VAL A 579 -21.68 -16.81 13.30
N PRO A 580 -22.09 -17.60 12.28
CA PRO A 580 -22.07 -19.06 12.36
C PRO A 580 -20.66 -19.63 12.50
N ARG A 581 -20.56 -20.79 13.14
CA ARG A 581 -19.28 -21.48 13.33
C ARG A 581 -18.48 -21.66 12.03
N GLY A 582 -17.20 -21.28 12.07
CA GLY A 582 -16.28 -21.42 10.94
C GLY A 582 -16.44 -20.37 9.83
N VAL A 583 -17.30 -19.38 10.03
CA VAL A 583 -17.42 -18.19 9.18
C VAL A 583 -16.60 -17.06 9.77
N ILE A 584 -15.86 -16.36 8.92
CA ILE A 584 -15.09 -15.16 9.26
C ILE A 584 -15.88 -13.93 8.81
N LEU A 585 -16.29 -13.09 9.76
CA LEU A 585 -16.89 -11.78 9.49
C LEU A 585 -15.85 -10.69 9.74
N VAL A 586 -15.60 -9.85 8.73
CA VAL A 586 -14.62 -8.74 8.80
C VAL A 586 -15.33 -7.40 8.64
N GLY A 587 -14.87 -6.38 9.36
CA GLY A 587 -15.28 -4.99 9.19
C GLY A 587 -16.28 -4.47 10.22
N VAL A 588 -16.77 -5.31 11.14
CA VAL A 588 -17.60 -4.86 12.28
C VAL A 588 -16.68 -4.31 13.38
N PRO A 589 -16.76 -3.01 13.73
CA PRO A 589 -15.95 -2.46 14.81
C PRO A 589 -16.51 -2.93 16.17
N ASN A 590 -15.85 -3.91 16.80
CA ASN A 590 -16.22 -4.37 18.14
C ASN A 590 -15.00 -4.34 19.10
N ALA A 591 -15.25 -4.60 20.39
CA ALA A 591 -14.21 -4.60 21.43
C ALA A 591 -13.10 -5.65 21.19
N ARG A 592 -13.37 -6.70 20.39
CA ARG A 592 -12.44 -7.79 20.05
C ARG A 592 -11.62 -7.50 18.78
N GLY A 593 -11.97 -6.48 18.00
CA GLY A 593 -11.27 -6.07 16.78
C GLY A 593 -12.23 -5.86 15.61
N MET A 594 -11.70 -5.86 14.38
CA MET A 594 -12.50 -5.78 13.15
C MET A 594 -12.79 -7.16 12.54
N VAL A 595 -12.54 -8.26 13.26
CA VAL A 595 -12.72 -9.63 12.78
C VAL A 595 -13.41 -10.45 13.85
N THR A 596 -14.48 -11.14 13.47
CA THR A 596 -15.26 -12.04 14.33
C THR A 596 -15.32 -13.40 13.64
N GLU A 597 -14.75 -14.42 14.29
CA GLU A 597 -14.94 -15.82 13.90
C GLU A 597 -16.14 -16.36 14.68
N GLY A 598 -17.04 -17.08 14.01
CA GLY A 598 -18.16 -17.73 14.69
C GLY A 598 -17.69 -18.94 15.50
N PHE A 599 -18.19 -19.06 16.73
CA PHE A 599 -17.79 -20.12 17.68
C PHE A 599 -18.94 -21.06 18.07
N ASP A 600 -20.19 -20.66 17.87
CA ASP A 600 -21.40 -21.37 18.32
C ASP A 600 -22.32 -21.74 17.15
#